data_AF-A0A4Z1NQG9-F1
#
_entry.id   AF-A0A4Z1NQG9-F1
#
_cell.length_a   1.000
_cell.length_b   1.000
_cell.length_c   1.000
_cell.angle_alpha   90.00
_cell.angle_beta   90.00
_cell.angle_gamma   90.00
#
_symmetry.space_group_name_H-M   'P 1'
#
loop_
_entity.id
_entity.type
_entity.pdbx_description
1 polymer ?
#
loop_
_entity_poly.entity_id
_entity_poly.type
_entity_poly.pdbx_seq_one_letter_code
_entity_poly.pdbx_strand_id
1 'polypeptide(L)'
;MAFPTPMPPRNDFYAAYDTRHLPNHDEDAEIQTTKHEIQTIKKSTISSTQNALRLATQAESAGIEILERLGGQKETLLDAEEKLEEADIEMAVAGEKVRKISRLNRSLWGIIRNPFAMIRRARRIKRIEERRLRLEEAKRGRREGIQRRVVEEITPSTEDVEELVKDESITITSSQKRAERMRFQFEADSDDEEMEDEIDQSIEHLHGASLRLKNVGLAINQELEAQSTVVRRIVVQVDRNDDQVALNRHRQDGLRRR
;
A
#
# COMPACT_ATOMS: atom_id res chain seq x y z
N MET A 1 -98.75 -46.60 -6.03
CA MET A 1 -97.92 -45.86 -7.01
C MET A 1 -97.51 -44.56 -6.31
N ALA A 2 -96.33 -44.54 -5.69
CA ALA A 2 -95.11 -43.85 -6.17
C ALA A 2 -95.28 -42.31 -6.14
N PHE A 3 -94.52 -41.49 -5.40
CA PHE A 3 -93.09 -41.49 -5.05
C PHE A 3 -92.83 -40.73 -3.72
N PRO A 4 -91.69 -40.98 -3.03
CA PRO A 4 -91.22 -40.12 -1.95
C PRO A 4 -90.56 -38.85 -2.52
N THR A 5 -90.90 -37.67 -2.00
CA THR A 5 -90.14 -36.44 -2.28
C THR A 5 -88.98 -36.33 -1.28
N PRO A 6 -87.72 -36.32 -1.74
CA PRO A 6 -86.56 -36.21 -0.87
C PRO A 6 -86.40 -34.78 -0.34
N MET A 7 -86.05 -34.67 0.95
CA MET A 7 -85.54 -33.45 1.57
C MET A 7 -84.41 -32.85 0.73
N PRO A 8 -84.33 -31.52 0.56
CA PRO A 8 -83.21 -30.89 -0.11
C PRO A 8 -81.90 -31.21 0.64
N PRO A 9 -80.79 -31.48 -0.06
CA PRO A 9 -79.51 -31.75 0.57
C PRO A 9 -79.12 -30.54 1.43
N ARG A 10 -78.74 -30.80 2.69
CA ARG A 10 -78.03 -29.82 3.50
C ARG A 10 -76.76 -29.45 2.74
N ASN A 11 -76.62 -28.16 2.47
CA ASN A 11 -75.47 -27.63 1.78
C ASN A 11 -74.28 -27.68 2.76
N ASP A 12 -73.60 -28.82 2.82
CA ASP A 12 -72.39 -29.05 3.64
C ASP A 12 -71.16 -28.26 3.12
N PHE A 13 -71.36 -27.30 2.23
CA PHE A 13 -70.30 -26.47 1.66
C PHE A 13 -69.73 -25.41 2.62
N TYR A 14 -70.37 -25.20 3.79
CA TYR A 14 -69.84 -24.34 4.85
C TYR A 14 -69.35 -25.11 6.09
N ALA A 15 -69.44 -26.44 6.10
CA ALA A 15 -69.02 -27.27 7.24
C ALA A 15 -67.55 -27.75 7.15
N ALA A 16 -66.76 -27.20 6.22
CA ALA A 16 -65.36 -27.62 5.98
C ALA A 16 -64.30 -26.54 6.29
N TYR A 17 -64.70 -25.39 6.82
CA TYR A 17 -63.76 -24.35 7.27
C TYR A 17 -63.88 -24.03 8.76
N ASP A 18 -64.52 -24.91 9.53
CA ASP A 18 -64.50 -24.81 10.97
C ASP A 18 -63.78 -26.04 11.53
N THR A 19 -62.76 -25.78 12.34
CA THR A 19 -61.93 -26.74 13.11
C THR A 19 -60.82 -27.51 12.36
N ARG A 20 -59.70 -26.83 12.09
CA ARG A 20 -58.34 -27.34 12.44
C ARG A 20 -57.21 -26.33 12.16
N HIS A 21 -57.32 -25.10 12.65
CA HIS A 21 -56.13 -24.36 13.08
C HIS A 21 -56.33 -24.12 14.57
N LEU A 22 -56.09 -25.18 15.37
CA LEU A 22 -55.69 -24.93 16.74
C LEU A 22 -54.41 -24.09 16.65
N PRO A 23 -54.25 -23.02 17.44
CA PRO A 23 -52.95 -22.39 17.57
C PRO A 23 -51.97 -23.48 18.02
N ASN A 24 -51.03 -23.85 17.16
CA ASN A 24 -50.02 -24.85 17.45
C ASN A 24 -49.09 -24.23 18.49
N HIS A 25 -49.33 -24.54 19.77
CA HIS A 25 -48.53 -24.04 20.89
C HIS A 25 -47.02 -24.36 20.74
N ASP A 26 -46.69 -25.37 19.94
CA ASP A 26 -45.33 -25.77 19.56
C ASP A 26 -44.72 -24.86 18.46
N GLU A 27 -45.51 -24.40 17.49
CA GLU A 27 -45.02 -23.51 16.41
C GLU A 27 -44.73 -22.10 16.94
N ASP A 28 -45.59 -21.58 17.83
CA ASP A 28 -45.36 -20.28 18.46
C ASP A 28 -44.11 -20.29 19.38
N ALA A 29 -43.87 -21.41 20.06
CA ALA A 29 -42.67 -21.60 20.87
C ALA A 29 -41.39 -21.64 20.01
N GLU A 30 -41.43 -22.34 18.88
CA GLU A 30 -40.30 -22.44 17.93
C GLU A 30 -39.97 -21.09 17.28
N ILE A 31 -41.00 -20.29 16.97
CA ILE A 31 -40.84 -18.92 16.47
C ILE A 31 -40.17 -18.03 17.53
N GLN A 32 -40.57 -18.13 18.79
CA GLN A 32 -39.95 -17.36 19.88
C GLN A 32 -38.48 -17.76 20.12
N THR A 33 -38.16 -19.05 20.06
CA THR A 33 -36.76 -19.50 20.19
C THR A 33 -35.90 -18.98 19.03
N THR A 34 -36.43 -19.04 17.80
CA THR A 34 -35.73 -18.54 16.61
C THR A 34 -35.50 -17.03 16.70
N LYS A 35 -36.48 -16.25 17.18
CA LYS A 35 -36.34 -14.81 17.40
C LYS A 35 -35.24 -14.48 18.40
N HIS A 36 -35.20 -15.18 19.54
CA HIS A 36 -34.15 -14.99 20.53
C HIS A 36 -32.76 -15.32 19.99
N GLU A 37 -32.64 -16.38 19.19
CA GLU A 37 -31.39 -16.75 18.52
C GLU A 37 -30.95 -15.67 17.53
N ILE A 38 -31.86 -15.18 16.68
CA ILE A 38 -31.60 -14.06 15.76
C ILE A 38 -31.09 -12.83 16.52
N GLN A 39 -31.77 -12.43 17.60
CA GLN A 39 -31.35 -11.27 18.40
C GLN A 39 -29.96 -11.47 19.02
N THR A 40 -29.67 -12.69 19.48
CA THR A 40 -28.34 -13.05 20.03
C THR A 40 -27.27 -12.94 18.95
N ILE A 41 -27.55 -13.41 17.74
CA ILE A 41 -26.64 -13.32 16.59
C ILE A 41 -26.41 -11.85 16.20
N LYS A 42 -27.46 -11.01 16.15
CA LYS A 42 -27.33 -9.57 15.85
C LYS A 42 -26.42 -8.86 16.84
N LYS A 43 -26.67 -9.04 18.15
CA LYS A 43 -25.82 -8.46 19.22
C LYS A 43 -24.38 -8.93 19.12
N SER A 44 -24.16 -10.23 18.84
CA SER A 44 -22.83 -10.77 18.61
C SER A 44 -22.16 -10.16 17.38
N THR A 45 -22.93 -9.94 16.30
CA THR A 45 -22.46 -9.32 15.06
C THR A 45 -22.00 -7.89 15.32
N ILE A 46 -22.79 -7.08 16.02
CA ILE A 46 -22.44 -5.70 16.40
C ILE A 46 -21.12 -5.67 17.19
N SER A 47 -20.99 -6.52 18.21
CA SER A 47 -19.75 -6.59 19.00
C SER A 47 -18.54 -7.00 18.14
N SER A 48 -18.75 -7.95 17.23
CA SER A 48 -17.71 -8.41 16.31
C SER A 48 -17.29 -7.32 15.32
N THR A 49 -18.23 -6.59 14.73
CA THR A 49 -17.93 -5.51 13.77
C THR A 49 -17.24 -4.33 14.44
N GLN A 50 -17.64 -3.96 15.66
CA GLN A 50 -16.94 -2.95 16.45
C GLN A 50 -15.51 -3.35 16.78
N ASN A 51 -15.28 -4.60 17.20
CA ASN A 51 -13.93 -5.10 17.46
C ASN A 51 -13.09 -5.15 16.17
N ALA A 52 -13.69 -5.56 15.05
CA ALA A 52 -13.03 -5.54 13.75
C ALA A 52 -12.66 -4.12 13.32
N LEU A 53 -13.51 -3.13 13.56
CA LEU A 53 -13.25 -1.73 13.23
C LEU A 53 -12.09 -1.19 14.07
N ARG A 54 -12.09 -1.48 15.37
CA ARG A 54 -10.98 -1.15 16.27
C ARG A 54 -9.67 -1.79 15.80
N LEU A 55 -9.69 -3.04 15.37
CA LEU A 55 -8.50 -3.71 14.85
C LEU A 55 -8.04 -3.08 13.52
N ALA A 56 -8.99 -2.75 12.64
CA ALA A 56 -8.70 -2.13 11.36
C ALA A 56 -8.05 -0.74 11.52
N THR A 57 -8.56 0.09 12.43
CA THR A 57 -7.95 1.40 12.73
C THR A 57 -6.56 1.28 13.34
N GLN A 58 -6.36 0.30 14.23
CA GLN A 58 -5.02 -0.01 14.77
C GLN A 58 -4.04 -0.45 13.67
N ALA A 59 -4.49 -1.33 12.77
CA ALA A 59 -3.68 -1.77 11.63
C ALA A 59 -3.39 -0.61 10.66
N GLU A 60 -4.34 0.31 10.46
CA GLU A 60 -4.18 1.50 9.63
C GLU A 60 -3.12 2.42 10.22
N SER A 61 -3.20 2.73 11.52
CA SER A 61 -2.17 3.53 12.20
C SER A 61 -0.79 2.89 12.13
N ALA A 62 -0.69 1.58 12.33
CA ALA A 62 0.58 0.86 12.21
C ALA A 62 1.12 0.90 10.77
N GLY A 63 0.25 0.77 9.76
CA GLY A 63 0.63 0.85 8.36
C GLY A 63 1.12 2.24 7.95
N ILE A 64 0.48 3.31 8.45
CA ILE A 64 0.92 4.69 8.25
C ILE A 64 2.30 4.90 8.91
N GLU A 65 2.51 4.42 10.13
CA GLU A 65 3.81 4.51 10.79
C GLU A 65 4.91 3.79 9.99
N ILE A 66 4.60 2.62 9.41
CA ILE A 66 5.52 1.92 8.52
C ILE A 66 5.86 2.77 7.29
N LEU A 67 4.87 3.42 6.67
CA LEU A 67 5.08 4.32 5.52
C LEU A 67 5.94 5.52 5.88
N GLU A 68 5.72 6.15 7.03
CA GLU A 68 6.56 7.26 7.53
C GLU A 68 8.01 6.82 7.73
N ARG A 69 8.21 5.66 8.38
CA ARG A 69 9.55 5.07 8.57
C ARG A 69 10.21 4.72 7.23
N LEU A 70 9.48 4.16 6.28
CA LEU A 70 9.98 3.86 4.94
C LEU A 70 10.35 5.16 4.20
N GLY A 71 9.53 6.20 4.31
CA GLY A 71 9.82 7.52 3.75
C GLY A 71 11.15 8.08 4.27
N GLY A 72 11.37 8.04 5.58
CA GLY A 72 12.64 8.45 6.19
C GLY A 72 13.83 7.57 5.77
N GLN A 73 13.66 6.25 5.73
CA GLN A 73 14.72 5.32 5.29
C GLN A 73 15.10 5.54 3.82
N LYS A 74 14.13 5.85 2.95
CA LYS A 74 14.37 6.12 1.53
C LYS A 74 15.38 7.24 1.33
N GLU A 75 15.27 8.34 2.08
CA GLU A 75 16.20 9.46 2.00
C GLU A 75 17.62 9.01 2.40
N THR A 76 17.74 8.28 3.52
CA THR A 76 19.05 7.77 3.96
C THR A 76 19.69 6.80 2.97
N LEU A 77 18.90 5.96 2.30
CA LEU A 77 19.38 5.06 1.25
C LEU A 77 19.84 5.84 0.01
N LEU A 78 19.08 6.84 -0.41
CA LEU A 78 19.43 7.69 -1.54
C LEU A 78 20.70 8.51 -1.28
N ASP A 79 20.88 8.99 -0.05
CA ASP A 79 22.09 9.66 0.41
C ASP A 79 23.30 8.72 0.46
N ALA A 80 23.09 7.48 0.92
CA ALA A 80 24.12 6.45 0.92
C ALA A 80 24.56 6.11 -0.52
N GLU A 81 23.62 5.92 -1.44
CA GLU A 81 23.88 5.70 -2.87
C GLU A 81 24.69 6.87 -3.46
N GLU A 82 24.32 8.12 -3.15
CA GLU A 82 25.04 9.31 -3.61
C GLU A 82 26.49 9.34 -3.09
N LYS A 83 26.69 9.11 -1.78
CA LYS A 83 28.03 9.11 -1.17
C LYS A 83 28.90 7.98 -1.70
N LEU A 84 28.32 6.81 -1.98
CA LEU A 84 29.05 5.69 -2.56
C LEU A 84 29.48 5.97 -4.00
N GLU A 85 28.63 6.62 -4.79
CA GLU A 85 28.99 7.04 -6.15
C GLU A 85 30.09 8.11 -6.14
N GLU A 86 30.00 9.07 -5.21
CA GLU A 86 31.05 10.08 -5.01
C GLU A 86 32.38 9.42 -4.62
N ALA A 87 32.36 8.52 -3.65
CA ALA A 87 33.54 7.75 -3.24
C ALA A 87 34.12 6.94 -4.42
N ASP A 88 33.29 6.33 -5.27
CA ASP A 88 33.75 5.59 -6.44
C ASP A 88 34.47 6.49 -7.46
N ILE A 89 33.96 7.71 -7.68
CA ILE A 89 34.62 8.72 -8.52
C ILE A 89 35.97 9.13 -7.90
N GLU A 90 36.01 9.38 -6.60
CA GLU A 90 37.24 9.75 -5.89
C GLU A 90 38.29 8.64 -5.94
N MET A 91 37.88 7.37 -5.76
CA MET A 91 38.77 6.21 -5.87
C MET A 91 39.32 6.05 -7.29
N ALA A 92 38.50 6.31 -8.31
CA ALA A 92 38.97 6.32 -9.69
C ALA A 92 40.02 7.42 -9.95
N VAL A 93 39.80 8.62 -9.40
CA VAL A 93 40.76 9.75 -9.45
C VAL A 93 42.05 9.40 -8.71
N ALA A 94 41.96 8.84 -7.51
CA ALA A 94 43.10 8.41 -6.70
C ALA A 94 43.93 7.36 -7.45
N GLY A 95 43.28 6.39 -8.09
CA GLY A 95 43.95 5.40 -8.94
C GLY A 95 44.73 6.02 -10.10
N GLU A 96 44.20 7.06 -10.76
CA GLU A 96 44.92 7.80 -11.80
C GLU A 96 46.10 8.62 -11.24
N LYS A 97 45.96 9.23 -10.05
CA LYS A 97 47.05 9.93 -9.36
C LYS A 97 48.19 8.97 -8.99
N VAL A 98 47.88 7.80 -8.44
CA VAL A 98 48.86 6.74 -8.12
C VAL A 98 49.58 6.25 -9.38
N ARG A 99 48.85 6.03 -10.49
CA ARG A 99 49.46 5.70 -11.79
C ARG A 99 50.38 6.80 -12.31
N LYS A 100 50.02 8.07 -12.11
CA LYS A 100 50.85 9.23 -12.47
C LYS A 100 52.16 9.20 -11.68
N ILE A 101 52.10 9.00 -10.36
CA ILE A 101 53.29 8.91 -9.49
C ILE A 101 54.17 7.73 -9.89
N SER A 102 53.58 6.54 -10.11
CA SER A 102 54.32 5.36 -10.56
C SER A 102 55.09 5.60 -11.85
N ARG A 103 54.48 6.34 -12.80
CA ARG A 103 55.15 6.71 -14.05
C ARG A 103 56.27 7.73 -13.83
N LEU A 104 56.08 8.70 -12.92
CA LEU A 104 57.11 9.70 -12.60
C LEU A 104 58.32 9.08 -11.87
N ASN A 105 58.10 8.05 -11.04
CA ASN A 105 59.16 7.33 -10.34
C ASN A 105 59.94 6.37 -11.27
N ARG A 106 59.34 5.91 -12.38
CA ARG A 106 60.06 5.10 -13.37
C ARG A 106 61.03 6.01 -14.15
N SER A 107 62.34 5.81 -13.91
CA SER A 107 63.51 6.45 -14.54
C SER A 107 63.23 7.31 -15.80
N LEU A 108 63.73 8.56 -15.75
CA LEU A 108 63.69 9.59 -16.80
C LEU A 108 64.19 9.12 -18.19
N TRP A 109 64.85 7.97 -18.26
CA TRP A 109 65.44 7.39 -19.47
C TRP A 109 64.49 6.50 -20.28
N GLY A 110 63.28 6.19 -19.78
CA GLY A 110 62.32 5.27 -20.41
C GLY A 110 61.07 5.93 -21.03
N ILE A 111 61.06 7.24 -21.25
CA ILE A 111 59.88 7.99 -21.73
C ILE A 111 59.72 7.83 -23.25
N ILE A 112 59.51 6.61 -23.74
CA ILE A 112 58.94 6.44 -25.08
C ILE A 112 57.46 6.83 -24.96
N ARG A 113 57.10 7.96 -25.56
CA ARG A 113 55.75 8.55 -25.57
C ARG A 113 54.81 7.66 -26.40
N ASN A 114 54.34 6.55 -25.83
CA ASN A 114 53.37 5.68 -26.49
C ASN A 114 52.03 6.43 -26.66
N PRO A 115 51.59 6.72 -27.90
CA PRO A 115 50.37 7.50 -28.18
C PRO A 115 49.11 6.77 -27.71
N PHE A 116 49.07 5.43 -27.81
CA PHE A 116 47.93 4.63 -27.36
C PHE A 116 47.76 4.61 -25.84
N ALA A 117 48.85 4.73 -25.08
CA ALA A 117 48.78 4.85 -23.62
C ALA A 117 48.23 6.23 -23.20
N MET A 118 48.56 7.28 -23.95
CA MET A 118 48.03 8.64 -23.75
C MET A 118 46.54 8.72 -24.07
N ILE A 119 46.11 8.17 -25.21
CA ILE A 119 44.69 8.10 -25.60
C ILE A 119 43.87 7.33 -24.57
N ARG A 120 44.35 6.17 -24.10
CA ARG A 120 43.68 5.39 -23.05
C ARG A 120 43.52 6.17 -21.74
N ARG A 121 44.50 6.98 -21.37
CA ARG A 121 44.43 7.86 -20.20
C ARG A 121 43.41 8.97 -20.39
N ALA A 122 43.46 9.68 -21.52
CA ALA A 122 42.50 10.74 -21.83
C ALA A 122 41.05 10.22 -21.78
N ARG A 123 40.79 9.02 -22.33
CA ARG A 123 39.49 8.35 -22.22
C ARG A 123 39.11 7.98 -20.79
N ARG A 124 40.05 7.62 -19.91
CA ARG A 124 39.76 7.36 -18.49
C ARG A 124 39.39 8.64 -17.75
N ILE A 125 40.16 9.70 -17.95
CA ILE A 125 39.89 11.01 -17.33
C ILE A 125 38.54 11.54 -17.78
N LYS A 126 38.28 11.52 -19.10
CA LYS A 126 36.99 11.95 -19.65
C LYS A 126 35.81 11.18 -19.04
N ARG A 127 35.94 9.86 -18.87
CA ARG A 127 34.89 9.03 -18.22
C ARG A 127 34.66 9.41 -16.75
N ILE A 128 35.72 9.74 -16.02
CA ILE A 128 35.61 10.18 -14.63
C ILE A 128 34.89 11.54 -14.57
N GLU A 129 35.26 12.47 -15.44
CA GLU A 129 34.62 13.79 -15.55
C GLU A 129 33.14 13.68 -15.95
N GLU A 130 32.81 12.84 -16.94
CA GLU A 130 31.43 12.56 -17.35
C GLU A 130 30.60 11.98 -16.20
N ARG A 131 31.17 11.06 -15.40
CA ARG A 131 30.48 10.51 -14.22
C ARG A 131 30.25 11.57 -13.15
N ARG A 132 31.24 12.42 -12.89
CA ARG A 132 31.11 13.54 -11.96
C ARG A 132 30.03 14.51 -12.38
N LEU A 133 30.00 14.89 -13.66
CA LEU A 133 28.97 15.77 -14.20
C LEU A 133 27.57 15.16 -14.03
N ARG A 134 27.41 13.87 -14.36
CA ARG A 134 26.14 13.16 -14.18
C ARG A 134 25.69 13.13 -12.72
N LEU A 135 26.62 12.91 -11.78
CA LEU A 135 26.32 12.94 -10.35
C LEU A 135 25.86 14.34 -9.93
N GLU A 136 26.56 15.40 -10.36
CA GLU A 136 26.19 16.78 -10.07
C GLU A 136 24.81 17.15 -10.67
N GLU A 137 24.52 16.71 -11.90
CA GLU A 137 23.20 16.85 -12.53
C GLU A 137 22.11 16.11 -11.74
N ALA A 138 22.37 14.89 -11.29
CA ALA A 138 21.44 14.12 -10.47
C ALA A 138 21.17 14.78 -9.11
N LYS A 139 22.22 15.32 -8.45
CA LYS A 139 22.09 16.11 -7.21
C LYS A 139 21.24 17.35 -7.44
N ARG A 140 21.46 18.05 -8.54
CA ARG A 140 20.69 19.26 -8.92
C ARG A 140 19.22 18.92 -9.20
N GLY A 141 18.96 17.90 -9.99
CA GLY A 141 17.60 17.43 -10.29
C GLY A 141 16.82 17.05 -9.03
N ARG A 142 17.48 16.41 -8.05
CA ARG A 142 16.86 16.12 -6.74
C ARG A 142 16.51 17.38 -5.97
N ARG A 143 17.43 18.33 -5.86
CA ARG A 143 17.18 19.62 -5.18
C ARG A 143 16.05 20.41 -5.83
N GLU A 144 16.05 20.50 -7.16
CA GLU A 144 15.00 21.19 -7.92
C GLU A 144 13.65 20.46 -7.81
N GLY A 145 13.64 19.14 -7.75
CA GLY A 145 12.43 18.34 -7.52
C GLY A 145 11.84 18.56 -6.12
N ILE A 146 12.69 18.65 -5.09
CA ILE A 146 12.27 18.98 -3.72
C ILE A 146 11.69 20.41 -3.69
N GLN A 147 12.38 21.38 -4.29
CA GLN A 147 11.87 22.76 -4.36
C GLN A 147 10.53 22.85 -5.09
N ARG A 148 10.35 22.12 -6.21
CA ARG A 148 9.08 22.09 -6.94
C ARG A 148 7.94 21.54 -6.09
N ARG A 149 8.13 20.41 -5.41
CA ARG A 149 7.09 19.85 -4.52
C ARG A 149 6.73 20.80 -3.39
N VAL A 150 7.72 21.42 -2.76
CA VAL A 150 7.47 22.39 -1.69
C VAL A 150 6.69 23.59 -2.21
N VAL A 151 7.00 24.09 -3.42
CA VAL A 151 6.25 25.19 -4.03
C VAL A 151 4.82 24.76 -4.35
N GLU A 152 4.63 23.59 -4.96
CA GLU A 152 3.32 23.02 -5.32
C GLU A 152 2.44 22.73 -4.10
N GLU A 153 3.03 22.24 -3.01
CA GLU A 153 2.33 21.98 -1.74
C GLU A 153 1.96 23.27 -0.98
N ILE A 154 2.72 24.35 -1.16
CA ILE A 154 2.45 25.67 -0.56
C ILE A 154 1.48 26.49 -1.42
N THR A 155 1.40 26.23 -2.73
CA THR A 155 0.43 26.86 -3.64
C THR A 155 -0.68 25.87 -3.97
N PRO A 156 -1.72 25.70 -3.14
CA PRO A 156 -2.88 24.95 -3.57
C PRO A 156 -3.50 25.66 -4.77
N SER A 157 -3.43 25.03 -5.93
CA SER A 157 -4.22 25.42 -7.09
C SER A 157 -5.68 25.28 -6.70
N THR A 158 -6.42 26.39 -6.72
CA THR A 158 -7.83 26.45 -6.32
C THR A 158 -8.76 25.59 -7.18
N GLU A 159 -8.27 25.06 -8.31
CA GLU A 159 -9.04 24.26 -9.27
C GLU A 159 -9.10 22.76 -8.89
N ASP A 160 -8.05 22.19 -8.28
CA ASP A 160 -8.02 20.76 -7.95
C ASP A 160 -8.95 20.39 -6.77
N VAL A 161 -9.28 21.38 -5.92
CA VAL A 161 -10.16 21.21 -4.77
C VAL A 161 -11.64 21.19 -5.19
N GLU A 162 -12.00 21.78 -6.33
CA GLU A 162 -13.37 21.77 -6.87
C GLU A 162 -13.71 20.48 -7.63
N GLU A 163 -12.71 19.79 -8.18
CA GLU A 163 -12.91 18.55 -8.95
C GLU A 163 -13.00 17.30 -8.05
N LEU A 164 -12.19 17.25 -6.96
CA LEU A 164 -12.21 16.14 -6.00
C LEU A 164 -13.49 16.04 -5.16
N VAL A 165 -14.24 17.13 -5.00
CA VAL A 165 -15.52 17.13 -4.26
C VAL A 165 -16.68 16.61 -5.13
N LYS A 166 -16.49 16.48 -6.45
CA LYS A 166 -17.56 16.16 -7.40
C LYS A 166 -17.65 14.69 -7.82
N ASP A 167 -16.57 13.93 -7.68
CA ASP A 167 -16.46 12.59 -8.31
C ASP A 167 -16.72 11.41 -7.34
N GLU A 168 -16.83 11.65 -6.04
CA GLU A 168 -17.01 10.60 -5.02
C GLU A 168 -18.45 10.44 -4.50
N SER A 169 -19.46 11.00 -5.20
CA SER A 169 -20.87 10.69 -4.92
C SER A 169 -21.32 9.43 -5.67
N ILE A 170 -20.67 8.29 -5.41
CA ILE A 170 -21.19 6.98 -5.81
C ILE A 170 -22.34 6.65 -4.85
N THR A 171 -23.50 7.19 -5.19
CA THR A 171 -24.77 6.96 -4.50
C THR A 171 -25.21 5.53 -4.76
N ILE A 172 -24.64 4.56 -4.03
CA ILE A 172 -25.22 3.21 -3.95
C ILE A 172 -26.62 3.41 -3.38
N THR A 173 -27.62 3.17 -4.23
CA THR A 173 -29.01 3.52 -3.96
C THR A 173 -29.49 2.92 -2.65
N SER A 174 -29.85 3.77 -1.69
CA SER A 174 -30.48 3.42 -0.41
C SER A 174 -31.74 2.54 -0.58
N SER A 175 -32.35 2.59 -1.77
CA SER A 175 -33.48 1.78 -2.20
C SER A 175 -33.19 0.29 -2.26
N GLN A 176 -31.99 -0.13 -2.67
CA GLN A 176 -31.63 -1.55 -2.75
C GLN A 176 -31.35 -2.15 -1.36
N LYS A 177 -30.64 -1.41 -0.49
CA LYS A 177 -30.43 -1.80 0.92
C LYS A 177 -31.76 -1.94 1.67
N ARG A 178 -32.73 -1.03 1.45
CA ARG A 178 -34.09 -1.14 2.06
C ARG A 178 -34.86 -2.39 1.65
N ALA A 179 -34.73 -2.85 0.40
CA ALA A 179 -35.44 -4.03 -0.08
C ALA A 179 -34.86 -5.34 0.50
N GLU A 180 -33.56 -5.40 0.76
CA GLU A 180 -32.91 -6.54 1.41
C GLU A 180 -33.20 -6.56 2.93
N ARG A 181 -33.28 -5.39 3.57
CA ARG A 181 -33.66 -5.25 5.00
C ARG A 181 -35.06 -5.80 5.31
N MET A 182 -36.04 -5.56 4.43
CA MET A 182 -37.40 -6.09 4.60
C MET A 182 -37.46 -7.63 4.64
N ARG A 183 -36.42 -8.34 4.20
CA ARG A 183 -36.35 -9.81 4.26
C ARG A 183 -35.93 -10.36 5.62
N PHE A 184 -35.28 -9.55 6.45
CA PHE A 184 -34.74 -9.97 7.76
C PHE A 184 -35.47 -9.31 8.94
N GLN A 185 -36.51 -8.53 8.68
CA GLN A 185 -37.30 -7.81 9.68
C GLN A 185 -38.53 -8.66 10.05
N PHE A 186 -38.49 -9.32 11.21
CA PHE A 186 -39.53 -10.26 11.65
C PHE A 186 -40.53 -9.66 12.66
N GLU A 187 -40.17 -8.57 13.34
CA GLU A 187 -41.05 -7.77 14.18
C GLU A 187 -40.80 -6.29 13.87
N ALA A 188 -41.86 -5.50 13.68
CA ALA A 188 -41.75 -4.05 13.50
C ALA A 188 -41.55 -3.35 14.87
N ASP A 189 -40.66 -3.90 15.69
CA ASP A 189 -40.28 -3.31 16.97
C ASP A 189 -39.09 -2.39 16.74
N SER A 190 -39.13 -1.18 17.32
CA SER A 190 -38.15 -0.12 17.03
C SER A 190 -36.71 -0.53 17.35
N ASP A 191 -36.53 -1.39 18.34
CA ASP A 191 -35.23 -1.82 18.84
C ASP A 191 -34.52 -2.77 17.87
N ASP A 192 -35.26 -3.60 17.12
CA ASP A 192 -34.68 -4.50 16.12
C ASP A 192 -34.23 -3.74 14.85
N GLU A 193 -34.98 -2.70 14.49
CA GLU A 193 -34.62 -1.80 13.39
C GLU A 193 -33.36 -1.00 13.70
N GLU A 194 -33.21 -0.51 14.93
CA GLU A 194 -31.99 0.18 15.40
C GLU A 194 -30.76 -0.74 15.35
N MET A 195 -30.87 -2.00 15.78
CA MET A 195 -29.77 -2.96 15.72
C MET A 195 -29.32 -3.27 14.29
N GLU A 196 -30.25 -3.43 13.34
CA GLU A 196 -29.90 -3.63 11.92
C GLU A 196 -29.25 -2.39 11.29
N ASP A 197 -29.72 -1.19 11.66
CA ASP A 197 -29.10 0.06 11.25
C ASP A 197 -27.64 0.17 11.73
N GLU A 198 -27.38 -0.18 12.98
CA GLU A 198 -26.02 -0.22 13.52
C GLU A 198 -25.13 -1.25 12.82
N ILE A 199 -25.66 -2.43 12.50
CA ILE A 199 -24.94 -3.49 11.77
C ILE A 199 -24.56 -2.98 10.38
N ASP A 200 -25.50 -2.45 9.62
CA ASP A 200 -25.25 -1.95 8.27
C ASP A 200 -24.25 -0.79 8.26
N GLN A 201 -24.38 0.14 9.19
CA GLN A 201 -23.43 1.24 9.35
C GLN A 201 -22.02 0.71 9.68
N SER A 202 -21.93 -0.26 10.59
CA SER A 202 -20.66 -0.87 10.98
C SER A 202 -20.02 -1.64 9.82
N ILE A 203 -20.81 -2.34 9.01
CA ILE A 203 -20.33 -3.05 7.80
C ILE A 203 -19.80 -2.05 6.77
N GLU A 204 -20.49 -0.93 6.54
CA GLU A 204 -20.01 0.11 5.63
C GLU A 204 -18.68 0.71 6.11
N HIS A 205 -18.57 1.02 7.42
CA HIS A 205 -17.33 1.50 8.01
C HIS A 205 -16.19 0.48 7.89
N LEU A 206 -16.46 -0.81 8.08
CA LEU A 206 -15.49 -1.89 7.88
C LEU A 206 -15.06 -2.05 6.44
N HIS A 207 -16.00 -1.93 5.49
CA HIS A 207 -15.70 -1.95 4.06
C HIS A 207 -14.76 -0.80 3.70
N GLY A 208 -15.07 0.43 4.13
CA GLY A 208 -14.19 1.59 3.96
C GLY A 208 -12.82 1.42 4.61
N ALA A 209 -12.76 0.90 5.84
CA ALA A 209 -11.49 0.61 6.53
C ALA A 209 -10.65 -0.44 5.78
N SER A 210 -11.30 -1.47 5.21
CA SER A 210 -10.63 -2.51 4.42
C SER A 210 -10.01 -1.94 3.13
N LEU A 211 -10.70 -1.00 2.47
CA LEU A 211 -10.15 -0.30 1.30
C LEU A 211 -8.94 0.57 1.66
N ARG A 212 -9.02 1.33 2.77
CA ARG A 212 -7.87 2.12 3.25
C ARG A 212 -6.68 1.22 3.60
N LEU A 213 -6.90 0.13 4.33
CA LEU A 213 -5.87 -0.86 4.63
C LEU A 213 -5.24 -1.47 3.37
N LYS A 214 -6.05 -1.78 2.35
CA LYS A 214 -5.55 -2.26 1.05
C LYS A 214 -4.65 -1.20 0.41
N ASN A 215 -5.08 0.06 0.37
CA ASN A 215 -4.30 1.15 -0.21
C ASN A 215 -2.97 1.37 0.53
N VAL A 216 -3.00 1.36 1.87
CA VAL A 216 -1.79 1.42 2.70
C VAL A 216 -0.87 0.23 2.40
N GLY A 217 -1.43 -0.99 2.35
CA GLY A 217 -0.66 -2.20 2.01
C GLY A 217 -0.02 -2.13 0.62
N LEU A 218 -0.74 -1.62 -0.39
CA LEU A 218 -0.19 -1.44 -1.74
C LEU A 218 0.93 -0.39 -1.75
N ALA A 219 0.75 0.75 -1.06
CA ALA A 219 1.76 1.78 -0.95
C ALA A 219 3.03 1.27 -0.25
N ILE A 220 2.88 0.48 0.83
CA ILE A 220 3.99 -0.18 1.52
C ILE A 220 4.74 -1.10 0.56
N ASN A 221 4.03 -1.95 -0.18
CA ASN A 221 4.66 -2.88 -1.12
C ASN A 221 5.44 -2.15 -2.23
N GLN A 222 4.85 -1.11 -2.82
CA GLN A 222 5.51 -0.31 -3.86
C GLN A 222 6.79 0.36 -3.33
N GLU A 223 6.74 0.92 -2.13
CA GLU A 223 7.92 1.54 -1.52
C GLU A 223 8.98 0.50 -1.15
N LEU A 224 8.59 -0.67 -0.64
CA LEU A 224 9.51 -1.79 -0.38
C LEU A 224 10.20 -2.27 -1.67
N GLU A 225 9.48 -2.40 -2.79
CA GLU A 225 10.07 -2.78 -4.08
C GLU A 225 11.05 -1.72 -4.61
N ALA A 226 10.69 -0.45 -4.48
CA ALA A 226 11.54 0.68 -4.86
C ALA A 226 12.84 0.67 -4.03
N GLN A 227 12.73 0.58 -2.70
CA GLN A 227 13.88 0.52 -1.79
C GLN A 227 14.71 -0.75 -2.02
N SER A 228 14.09 -1.91 -2.26
CA SER A 228 14.79 -3.16 -2.58
C SER A 228 15.69 -3.00 -3.80
N THR A 229 15.24 -2.24 -4.81
CA THR A 229 16.04 -1.96 -6.00
C THR A 229 17.21 -1.01 -5.69
N VAL A 230 16.98 0.02 -4.87
CA VAL A 230 18.04 0.93 -4.40
C VAL A 230 19.10 0.14 -3.61
N VAL A 231 18.69 -0.70 -2.66
CA VAL A 231 19.58 -1.54 -1.86
C VAL A 231 20.41 -2.46 -2.75
N ARG A 232 19.81 -3.10 -3.77
CA ARG A 232 20.58 -3.91 -4.73
C ARG A 232 21.65 -3.10 -5.45
N ARG A 233 21.37 -1.85 -5.85
CA ARG A 233 22.37 -0.99 -6.48
C ARG A 233 23.47 -0.58 -5.50
N ILE A 234 23.11 -0.24 -4.26
CA ILE A 234 24.05 0.08 -3.18
C ILE A 234 25.01 -1.09 -2.95
N VAL A 235 24.52 -2.33 -2.82
CA VAL A 235 25.39 -3.50 -2.62
C VAL A 235 26.41 -3.62 -3.75
N VAL A 236 25.97 -3.53 -5.01
CA VAL A 236 26.89 -3.59 -6.16
C VAL A 236 27.89 -2.42 -6.17
N GLN A 237 27.49 -1.24 -5.73
CA GLN A 237 28.39 -0.08 -5.61
C GLN A 237 29.41 -0.27 -4.49
N VAL A 238 29.00 -0.79 -3.34
CA VAL A 238 29.88 -1.11 -2.20
C VAL A 238 30.94 -2.11 -2.63
N ASP A 239 30.55 -3.24 -3.24
CA ASP A 239 31.48 -4.26 -3.72
C ASP A 239 32.52 -3.68 -4.69
N ARG A 240 32.07 -2.85 -5.63
CA ARG A 240 32.97 -2.15 -6.58
C ARG A 240 33.90 -1.16 -5.88
N ASN A 241 33.40 -0.43 -4.88
CA ASN A 241 34.20 0.51 -4.13
C ASN A 241 35.30 -0.22 -3.34
N ASP A 242 34.94 -1.30 -2.66
CA ASP A 242 35.86 -2.16 -1.91
C ASP A 242 36.96 -2.74 -2.80
N ASP A 243 36.60 -3.26 -3.98
CA ASP A 243 37.57 -3.73 -4.98
C ASP A 243 38.54 -2.61 -5.40
N GLN A 244 38.03 -1.40 -5.62
CA GLN A 244 38.86 -0.25 -6.00
C GLN A 244 39.78 0.21 -4.87
N VAL A 245 39.29 0.23 -3.63
CA VAL A 245 40.07 0.56 -2.44
C VAL A 245 41.20 -0.45 -2.27
N ALA A 246 40.89 -1.75 -2.32
CA ALA A 246 41.89 -2.82 -2.22
C ALA A 246 42.97 -2.70 -3.31
N LEU A 247 42.55 -2.47 -4.55
CA LEU A 247 43.45 -2.30 -5.68
C LEU A 247 44.33 -1.04 -5.56
N ASN A 248 43.75 0.08 -5.11
CA ASN A 248 44.49 1.31 -4.90
C ASN A 248 45.49 1.17 -3.76
N ARG A 249 45.11 0.51 -2.66
CA ARG A 249 45.99 0.18 -1.54
C ARG A 249 47.17 -0.69 -1.98
N HIS A 250 46.90 -1.78 -2.71
CA HIS A 250 47.95 -2.66 -3.24
C HIS A 250 48.94 -1.88 -4.14
N ARG A 251 48.44 -0.96 -4.98
CA ARG A 251 49.31 -0.10 -5.81
C ARG A 251 50.15 0.85 -4.97
N GLN A 252 49.57 1.45 -3.93
CA GLN A 252 50.29 2.35 -3.02
C GLN A 252 51.38 1.60 -2.25
N ASP A 253 51.08 0.40 -1.73
CA ASP A 253 52.07 -0.42 -1.03
C ASP A 253 53.22 -0.83 -1.96
N GLY A 254 52.92 -1.15 -3.22
CA GLY A 254 53.93 -1.39 -4.25
C GLY A 254 54.82 -0.18 -4.58
N LEU A 255 54.34 1.05 -4.34
CA LEU A 255 55.15 2.27 -4.46
C LEU A 255 55.98 2.55 -3.20
N ARG A 256 55.49 2.18 -2.01
CA ARG A 256 56.22 2.39 -0.74
C ARG A 256 57.37 1.42 -0.55
N ARG A 257 57.28 0.22 -1.11
CA ARG A 257 58.32 -0.82 -1.02
C ARG A 257 59.46 -0.66 -2.04
N ARG A 258 59.39 0.33 -2.93
CA ARG A 258 60.41 0.63 -3.95
C ARG A 258 61.14 1.90 -3.58
#